data_AF-A0A967Q3W0-F1
#
_entry.id   AF-A0A967Q3W0-F1
#
_cell.length_a   1.000
_cell.length_b   1.000
_cell.length_c   1.000
_cell.angle_alpha   90.00
_cell.angle_beta   90.00
_cell.angle_gamma   90.00
#
_symmetry.space_group_name_H-M   'P 1'
#
loop_
_entity.id
_entity.type
_entity.pdbx_description
1 polymer ?
#
loop_
_entity_poly.entity_id
_entity_poly.type
_entity_poly.pdbx_seq_one_letter_code
_entity_poly.pdbx_strand_id
1 'polypeptide(L)'
;MPEIIEITPVTLKRLLNYQRVVDNSLKKAAKDQWIDMTLEKMETCHAARQKAGHVNTASAYADFLFRVQNGLMPYRTLSGEFLLRNALVELLGELDIPVTFIRVPNANTQHAGSTNPPERI
;
A
#
# COMPACT_ATOMS: atom_id res chain seq x y z
N MET A 1 -3.57 -9.25 -18.56
CA MET A 1 -3.96 -8.17 -17.64
C MET A 1 -3.48 -8.59 -16.26
N PRO A 2 -2.64 -7.79 -15.59
CA PRO A 2 -2.14 -8.07 -14.25
C PRO A 2 -3.29 -8.07 -13.25
N GLU A 3 -3.16 -8.94 -12.27
CA GLU A 3 -4.09 -9.08 -11.17
C GLU A 3 -3.51 -8.38 -9.95
N ILE A 4 -4.26 -7.42 -9.41
CA ILE A 4 -3.86 -6.60 -8.26
C ILE A 4 -4.89 -6.73 -7.14
N ILE A 5 -4.48 -6.45 -5.91
CA ILE A 5 -5.39 -6.38 -4.76
C ILE A 5 -6.35 -5.22 -4.96
N GLU A 6 -7.65 -5.46 -4.84
CA GLU A 6 -8.67 -4.42 -4.88
C GLU A 6 -8.56 -3.52 -3.65
N ILE A 7 -8.46 -2.20 -3.87
CA ILE A 7 -8.42 -1.22 -2.78
C ILE A 7 -9.66 -0.35 -2.92
N THR A 8 -10.64 -0.58 -2.04
CA THR A 8 -11.81 0.30 -1.98
C THR A 8 -11.45 1.61 -1.24
N PRO A 9 -12.21 2.70 -1.43
CA PRO A 9 -12.04 3.92 -0.65
C PRO A 9 -12.13 3.68 0.87
N VAL A 10 -12.96 2.71 1.29
CA VAL A 10 -13.11 2.32 2.69
C VAL A 10 -11.84 1.61 3.19
N THR A 11 -11.32 0.66 2.40
CA THR A 11 -10.05 -0.05 2.71
C THR A 11 -8.91 0.95 2.87
N LEU A 12 -8.75 1.87 1.92
CA LEU A 12 -7.70 2.89 1.97
C LEU A 12 -7.83 3.79 3.21
N LYS A 13 -9.04 4.25 3.53
CA LYS A 13 -9.29 5.05 4.73
C LYS A 13 -8.95 4.29 6.01
N ARG A 14 -9.28 3.00 6.10
CA ARG A 14 -8.93 2.15 7.27
C ARG A 14 -7.42 2.02 7.43
N LEU A 15 -6.68 1.76 6.34
CA LEU A 15 -5.23 1.66 6.34
C LEU A 15 -4.58 2.97 6.81
N LEU A 16 -5.00 4.11 6.26
CA LEU A 16 -4.47 5.42 6.65
C LEU A 16 -4.79 5.78 8.11
N ASN A 17 -5.98 5.42 8.60
CA ASN A 17 -6.32 5.60 10.01
C ASN A 17 -5.45 4.73 10.92
N TYR A 18 -5.22 3.47 10.53
CA TYR A 18 -4.36 2.57 11.28
C TYR A 18 -2.90 3.05 11.29
N GLN A 19 -2.38 3.52 10.15
CA GLN A 19 -1.08 4.15 10.06
C GLN A 19 -0.94 5.30 11.07
N ARG A 20 -1.92 6.19 11.18
CA ARG A 20 -1.90 7.28 12.18
C ARG A 20 -1.83 6.77 13.62
N VAL A 21 -2.54 5.68 13.94
CA VAL A 21 -2.48 5.06 15.27
C VAL A 21 -1.08 4.52 15.56
N VAL A 22 -0.48 3.83 14.58
CA VAL A 22 0.88 3.28 14.71
C VAL A 22 1.93 4.39 14.81
N ASP A 23 1.82 5.46 14.02
CA ASP A 23 2.70 6.63 14.11
C ASP A 23 2.63 7.31 15.47
N ASN A 24 1.44 7.42 16.04
CA ASN A 24 1.25 7.97 17.39
C ASN A 24 1.88 7.06 18.46
N SER A 25 1.75 5.73 18.31
CA SER A 25 2.40 4.76 19.18
C SER A 25 3.93 4.87 19.11
N LEU A 26 4.49 4.99 17.91
CA LEU A 26 5.93 5.21 17.72
C LEU A 26 6.40 6.52 18.37
N LYS A 27 5.68 7.62 18.19
CA LYS A 27 6.02 8.90 18.85
C LYS A 27 6.05 8.77 20.36
N LYS A 28 5.08 8.05 20.94
CA LYS A 28 5.05 7.78 22.38
C LYS A 28 6.24 6.93 22.81
N ALA A 29 6.53 5.83 22.13
CA ALA A 29 7.65 4.95 22.46
C ALA A 29 9.01 5.67 22.35
N ALA A 30 9.18 6.52 21.34
CA ALA A 30 10.38 7.33 21.19
C ALA A 30 10.53 8.36 22.31
N LYS A 31 9.43 8.98 22.76
CA LYS A 31 9.43 9.88 23.91
C LYS A 31 9.78 9.14 25.19
N ASP A 32 9.20 7.96 25.41
CA ASP A 32 9.45 7.15 26.60
C ASP A 32 10.93 6.71 26.66
N GLN A 33 11.50 6.27 25.53
CA GLN A 33 12.93 5.93 25.44
C GLN A 33 13.84 7.14 25.71
N TRP A 34 13.44 8.34 25.26
CA TRP A 34 14.22 9.56 25.50
C TRP A 34 14.22 9.98 26.97
N ILE A 35 13.08 9.82 27.65
CA ILE A 35 12.94 10.14 29.07
C ILE A 35 13.68 9.11 29.93
N ASP A 36 13.54 7.83 29.59
CA ASP A 36 14.09 6.72 30.36
C ASP A 36 14.71 5.66 29.43
N MET A 37 16.04 5.60 29.47
CA MET A 37 16.85 4.86 28.52
C MET A 37 17.18 3.45 29.03
N THR A 38 16.15 2.69 29.42
CA THR A 38 16.30 1.27 29.79
C THR A 38 16.28 0.36 28.56
N LEU A 39 16.85 -0.84 28.68
CA LEU A 39 16.87 -1.85 27.61
C LEU A 39 15.44 -2.15 27.12
N GLU A 40 14.50 -2.35 28.04
CA GLU A 40 13.09 -2.62 27.72
C GLU A 40 12.45 -1.50 26.88
N LYS A 41 12.73 -0.24 27.22
CA LYS A 41 12.22 0.91 26.45
C LYS A 41 12.87 1.02 25.08
N MET A 42 14.15 0.70 24.96
CA MET A 42 14.83 0.63 23.67
C MET A 42 14.23 -0.47 22.77
N GLU A 43 14.00 -1.67 23.31
CA GLU A 43 13.38 -2.78 22.59
C GLU A 43 11.96 -2.43 22.14
N THR A 44 11.17 -1.84 23.03
CA THR A 44 9.80 -1.39 22.72
C THR A 44 9.80 -0.35 21.60
N CYS A 45 10.68 0.64 21.66
CA CYS A 45 10.80 1.66 20.61
C CYS A 45 11.27 1.06 19.29
N HIS A 46 12.21 0.11 19.32
CA HIS A 46 12.67 -0.59 18.12
C HIS A 46 11.54 -1.39 17.47
N ALA A 47 10.76 -2.15 18.25
CA ALA A 47 9.58 -2.87 17.75
C ALA A 47 8.53 -1.91 17.15
N ALA A 48 8.27 -0.77 17.82
CA ALA A 48 7.36 0.25 17.31
C ALA A 48 7.85 0.85 15.98
N ARG A 49 9.16 1.07 15.82
CA ARG A 49 9.76 1.54 14.55
C ARG A 49 9.58 0.54 13.43
N GLN A 50 9.83 -0.75 13.69
CA GLN A 50 9.65 -1.80 12.70
C GLN A 50 8.18 -1.89 12.26
N LYS A 51 7.24 -1.86 13.21
CA LYS A 51 5.80 -1.86 12.92
C LYS A 51 5.39 -0.64 12.09
N ALA A 52 5.83 0.56 12.46
CA ALA A 52 5.54 1.77 11.70
C ALA A 52 6.10 1.72 10.27
N GLY A 53 7.33 1.22 10.10
CA GLY A 53 7.92 1.00 8.78
C GLY A 53 7.08 0.07 7.91
N HIS A 54 6.71 -1.09 8.45
CA HIS A 54 5.87 -2.07 7.75
C HIS A 54 4.52 -1.48 7.33
N VAL A 55 3.81 -0.83 8.25
CA VAL A 55 2.48 -0.23 7.99
C VAL A 55 2.57 0.90 6.97
N ASN A 56 3.60 1.74 7.04
CA ASN A 56 3.82 2.81 6.08
C ASN A 56 4.07 2.27 4.66
N THR A 57 4.94 1.26 4.53
CA THR A 57 5.23 0.63 3.23
C THR A 57 3.98 -0.02 2.62
N ALA A 58 3.22 -0.77 3.41
CA ALA A 58 1.98 -1.41 2.96
C ALA A 58 0.92 -0.37 2.56
N SER A 59 0.75 0.70 3.36
CA SER A 59 -0.22 1.77 3.08
C SER A 59 0.15 2.56 1.82
N ALA A 60 1.44 2.82 1.58
CA ALA A 60 1.92 3.47 0.37
C ALA A 60 1.67 2.60 -0.88
N TYR A 61 1.87 1.29 -0.78
CA TYR A 61 1.55 0.36 -1.86
C TYR A 61 0.04 0.30 -2.13
N ALA A 62 -0.80 0.31 -1.09
CA ALA A 62 -2.25 0.39 -1.24
C ALA A 62 -2.72 1.68 -1.93
N ASP A 63 -2.14 2.84 -1.60
CA ASP A 63 -2.41 4.12 -2.30
C ASP A 63 -2.01 4.06 -3.78
N PHE A 64 -0.86 3.44 -4.09
CA PHE A 64 -0.45 3.20 -5.47
C PHE A 64 -1.48 2.34 -6.22
N LEU A 65 -1.90 1.21 -5.65
CA LEU A 65 -2.91 0.33 -6.27
C LEU A 65 -4.24 1.07 -6.45
N PHE A 66 -4.68 1.86 -5.46
CA PHE A 66 -5.89 2.66 -5.56
C PHE A 66 -5.84 3.64 -6.74
N ARG A 67 -4.72 4.33 -6.94
CA ARG A 67 -4.54 5.25 -8.09
C ARG A 67 -4.56 4.51 -9.42
N VAL A 68 -3.96 3.32 -9.48
CA VAL A 68 -4.00 2.46 -10.67
C VAL A 68 -5.44 2.05 -11.02
N GLN A 69 -6.23 1.65 -10.03
CA GLN A 69 -7.62 1.22 -10.20
C GLN A 69 -8.53 2.34 -10.71
N ASN A 70 -8.28 3.57 -10.26
CA ASN A 70 -9.04 4.74 -10.67
C ASN A 70 -8.51 5.39 -11.97
N GLY A 71 -7.56 4.76 -12.66
CA GLY A 71 -6.98 5.29 -13.90
C GLY A 71 -6.15 6.57 -13.73
N LEU A 72 -5.81 6.93 -12.48
CA LEU A 72 -4.99 8.11 -12.16
C LEU A 72 -3.51 7.86 -12.43
N MET A 73 -3.10 6.60 -12.50
CA MET A 73 -1.73 6.19 -12.78
C MET A 73 -1.72 4.88 -13.59
N PRO A 74 -0.85 4.71 -14.60
CA PRO A 74 -0.69 3.43 -15.26
C PRO A 74 -0.07 2.39 -14.31
N TYR A 75 -0.51 1.14 -14.43
CA TYR A 75 0.15 0.03 -13.74
C TYR A 75 1.57 -0.15 -14.29
N ARG A 76 2.55 -0.26 -13.38
CA ARG A 76 3.93 -0.61 -13.67
C ARG A 76 4.40 -1.63 -12.64
N THR A 77 5.14 -2.64 -13.08
CA THR A 77 5.77 -3.61 -12.18
C THR A 77 6.86 -2.91 -11.36
N LEU A 78 6.85 -3.12 -10.05
CA LEU A 78 7.88 -2.59 -9.15
C LEU A 78 8.90 -3.70 -8.83
N SER A 79 10.17 -3.33 -8.68
CA SER A 79 11.17 -4.27 -8.17
C SER A 79 10.79 -4.67 -6.73
N GLY A 80 10.76 -5.96 -6.45
CA GLY A 80 10.34 -6.46 -5.13
C GLY A 80 8.84 -6.33 -4.84
N GLU A 81 7.98 -6.15 -5.85
CA GLU A 81 6.53 -5.98 -5.66
C GLU A 81 5.88 -7.12 -4.87
N PHE A 82 6.41 -8.35 -4.96
CA PHE A 82 5.92 -9.48 -4.16
C PHE A 82 6.05 -9.24 -2.65
N LEU A 83 7.10 -8.54 -2.19
CA LEU A 83 7.28 -8.18 -0.78
C LEU A 83 6.24 -7.14 -0.34
N LEU A 84 5.98 -6.15 -1.19
CA LEU A 84 4.96 -5.12 -0.95
C LEU A 84 3.56 -5.73 -0.91
N ARG A 85 3.27 -6.65 -1.83
CA ARG A 85 2.02 -7.41 -1.88
C ARG A 85 1.84 -8.25 -0.62
N ASN A 86 2.87 -8.97 -0.19
CA ASN A 86 2.80 -9.78 1.03
C ASN A 86 2.58 -8.90 2.27
N ALA A 87 3.34 -7.80 2.40
CA ALA A 87 3.16 -6.86 3.51
C ALA A 87 1.75 -6.27 3.54
N LEU A 88 1.18 -5.95 2.38
CA LEU A 88 -0.20 -5.46 2.30
C LEU A 88 -1.21 -6.56 2.67
N VAL A 89 -1.03 -7.80 2.23
CA VAL A 89 -1.92 -8.92 2.60
C VAL A 89 -1.85 -9.20 4.10
N GLU A 90 -0.66 -9.21 4.69
CA GLU A 90 -0.47 -9.37 6.14
C GLU A 90 -1.19 -8.27 6.92
N LEU A 91 -1.04 -7.02 6.48
CA LEU A 91 -1.69 -5.87 7.12
C LEU A 91 -3.23 -5.91 6.97
N LEU A 92 -3.74 -6.32 5.81
CA LEU A 92 -5.18 -6.50 5.61
C LEU A 92 -5.72 -7.63 6.51
N GLY A 93 -4.93 -8.71 6.68
CA GLY A 93 -5.23 -9.78 7.62
C GLY A 93 -5.26 -9.32 9.08
N GLU A 94 -4.28 -8.52 9.52
CA GLU A 94 -4.24 -7.93 10.88
C GLU A 94 -5.49 -7.08 11.17
N LEU A 95 -6.05 -6.46 10.14
CA LEU A 95 -7.21 -5.57 10.25
C LEU A 95 -8.55 -6.24 9.95
N ASP A 96 -8.59 -7.57 9.76
CA ASP A 96 -9.77 -8.31 9.34
C ASP A 96 -10.44 -7.70 8.09
N ILE A 97 -9.63 -7.27 7.12
CA ILE A 97 -10.09 -6.76 5.83
C ILE A 97 -9.99 -7.90 4.81
N PRO A 98 -11.10 -8.29 4.14
CA PRO A 98 -11.05 -9.32 3.12
C PRO A 98 -10.20 -8.88 1.93
N VAL A 99 -9.39 -9.80 1.42
CA VAL A 99 -8.54 -9.58 0.24
C VAL A 99 -9.28 -10.07 -1.01
N THR A 100 -9.57 -9.14 -1.92
CA THR A 100 -10.11 -9.42 -3.25
C THR A 100 -9.11 -9.02 -4.32
N PHE A 101 -9.20 -9.66 -5.48
CA PHE A 101 -8.30 -9.42 -6.61
C PHE A 101 -9.08 -8.96 -7.83
N ILE A 102 -8.54 -7.99 -8.55
CA ILE A 102 -9.12 -7.46 -9.78
C ILE A 102 -8.07 -7.38 -10.89
N ARG A 103 -8.53 -7.46 -12.13
CA ARG A 103 -7.68 -7.33 -13.32
C ARG A 103 -7.66 -5.86 -13.75
N VAL A 104 -6.47 -5.30 -13.94
CA VAL A 104 -6.31 -3.94 -14.47
C VAL A 104 -5.72 -3.93 -15.88
N PRO A 105 -6.10 -2.96 -16.73
CA PRO A 105 -5.50 -2.81 -18.06
C PRO A 105 -4.01 -2.51 -17.95
N ASN A 106 -3.20 -3.20 -18.76
CA ASN A 106 -1.77 -2.89 -18.87
C ASN A 106 -1.57 -1.55 -19.60
N ALA A 107 -0.60 -0.75 -19.15
CA ALA A 107 -0.20 0.49 -19.83
C ALA A 107 0.14 0.27 -21.32
N ASN A 108 0.65 -0.93 -21.67
CA ASN A 108 1.01 -1.29 -23.04
C ASN A 108 -0.19 -1.61 -23.96
N THR A 109 -1.43 -1.62 -23.45
CA THR A 109 -2.61 -2.03 -24.23
C THR A 109 -3.30 -0.85 -24.95
N GLN A 110 -2.85 0.39 -24.74
CA GLN A 110 -3.53 1.58 -25.28
C GLN A 110 -3.05 2.01 -26.69
N HIS A 111 -2.12 1.28 -27.33
CA HIS A 111 -1.62 1.62 -28.67
C HIS A 111 -2.17 0.75 -29.83
N ALA A 112 -3.06 -0.21 -29.58
CA ALA A 112 -3.52 -1.16 -30.59
C ALA A 112 -4.93 -0.87 -31.16
N GLY A 113 -5.37 0.39 -31.22
CA GLY A 113 -6.77 0.70 -31.56
C GLY A 113 -7.06 2.02 -32.25
N SER A 114 -6.18 2.52 -33.13
CA SER A 114 -6.49 3.68 -33.98
C SER A 114 -5.72 3.70 -35.30
N THR A 115 -6.00 2.75 -36.18
CA THR A 115 -5.68 2.88 -37.62
C THR A 115 -6.82 2.33 -38.44
N ASN A 116 -7.94 3.06 -38.49
CA ASN A 116 -8.83 3.00 -39.65
C ASN A 116 -8.64 4.30 -40.43
N PRO A 117 -8.06 4.26 -41.65
CA PRO A 117 -8.04 5.44 -42.50
C PRO A 117 -9.48 5.77 -42.93
N PRO A 118 -9.84 7.06 -43.08
CA PRO A 118 -11.13 7.41 -43.63
C PRO A 118 -11.14 7.06 -45.13
N GLU A 119 -11.94 6.06 -45.51
CA GLU A 119 -12.40 5.93 -46.89
C GLU A 119 -13.25 7.16 -47.21
N ARG A 120 -12.74 8.03 -48.07
CA ARG A 120 -13.54 9.06 -48.75
C ARG A 120 -13.83 8.57 -50.16
N ILE A 121 -15.10 8.28 -50.41
CA ILE A 121 -15.74 8.21 -51.74
C ILE A 121 -15.89 9.64 -52.26
#